data_AF-A0A7W1XUP6-F1
#
_entry.id   AF-A0A7W1XUP6-F1
#
_cell.length_a   1.000
_cell.length_b   1.000
_cell.length_c   1.000
_cell.angle_alpha   90.00
_cell.angle_beta   90.00
_cell.angle_gamma   90.00
#
_symmetry.space_group_name_H-M   'P 1'
#
loop_
_entity.id
_entity.type
_entity.pdbx_description
1 polymer ?
#
loop_
_entity_poly.entity_id
_entity_poly.type
_entity_poly.pdbx_seq_one_letter_code
_entity_poly.pdbx_strand_id
1 'polypeptide(L)' 'MEVGENTKVALEESGREAELVKVTDVEKIVSYGIMFTPGLVIDEKVVSYGKVLKPKEIVKILKDAR' A
#
# COMPACT_ATOMS: atom_id res chain seq x y z
N MET A 1 3.32 -14.13 1.54
CA MET A 1 3.04 -12.86 2.25
C MET A 1 3.10 -11.74 1.22
N GLU A 2 1.94 -11.31 0.73
CA GLU A 2 1.79 -10.26 -0.30
C GLU A 2 1.44 -8.93 0.40
N VAL A 3 1.89 -7.79 -0.14
CA VAL A 3 1.61 -6.47 0.47
C VAL A 3 0.11 -6.17 0.53
N GLY A 4 -0.69 -6.66 -0.43
CA GLY A 4 -2.15 -6.49 -0.41
C GLY A 4 -2.82 -7.13 0.81
N GLU A 5 -2.40 -8.34 1.19
CA GLU A 5 -2.95 -9.04 2.36
C GLU A 5 -2.58 -8.34 3.67
N ASN A 6 -1.31 -7.92 3.79
CA ASN A 6 -0.87 -7.15 4.95
C ASN A 6 -1.59 -5.80 5.07
N THR A 7 -1.95 -5.18 3.94
CA THR A 7 -2.70 -3.92 3.90
C THR A 7 -4.13 -4.12 4.39
N LYS A 8 -4.79 -5.22 3.99
CA LYS A 8 -6.12 -5.55 4.47
C LYS A 8 -6.16 -5.71 6.00
N VAL A 9 -5.23 -6.50 6.55
CA VAL A 9 -5.12 -6.67 8.01
C VAL A 9 -4.85 -5.33 8.71
N ALA A 10 -3.96 -4.51 8.14
CA ALA A 10 -3.66 -3.19 8.70
C ALA A 10 -4.87 -2.24 8.70
N LEU A 11 -5.72 -2.30 7.67
CA LEU A 11 -6.95 -1.50 7.60
C LEU A 11 -7.95 -1.93 8.68
N GLU A 12 -8.15 -3.24 8.85
CA GLU A 12 -8.99 -3.81 9.91
C GLU A 12 -8.48 -3.44 11.31
N GLU A 13 -7.17 -3.55 11.56
CA GLU A 13 -6.56 -3.16 12.84
C GLU A 13 -6.58 -1.64 13.08
N SER A 14 -6.50 -0.84 12.02
CA SER A 14 -6.54 0.62 12.13
C SER A 14 -7.97 1.16 12.27
N GLY A 15 -9.00 0.35 12.03
CA GLY A 15 -10.40 0.79 11.98
C GLY A 15 -10.65 1.84 10.90
N ARG A 16 -9.84 1.86 9.83
CA ARG A 16 -9.99 2.77 8.70
C ARG A 16 -10.55 1.99 7.52
N GLU A 17 -11.60 2.51 6.91
CA GLU A 17 -12.07 2.02 5.62
C GLU A 17 -11.26 2.69 4.52
N ALA A 18 -10.53 1.87 3.74
CA ALA A 18 -9.87 2.32 2.52
C ALA A 18 -10.16 1.31 1.40
N GLU A 19 -10.23 1.80 0.18
CA GLU A 19 -10.44 0.94 -0.98
C GLU A 19 -9.13 0.26 -1.36
N LEU A 20 -9.08 -1.07 -1.21
CA LEU A 20 -7.93 -1.86 -1.63
C LEU A 20 -8.03 -2.15 -3.14
N VAL A 21 -7.39 -1.31 -3.96
CA VAL A 21 -7.34 -1.51 -5.41
C VAL A 21 -6.07 -2.28 -5.79
N LYS A 22 -6.23 -3.51 -6.30
CA LYS A 22 -5.12 -4.26 -6.87
C LYS A 22 -4.82 -3.75 -8.27
N VAL A 23 -3.71 -3.05 -8.43
CA VAL A 23 -3.22 -2.59 -9.74
C VAL A 23 -2.31 -3.66 -10.33
N THR A 24 -2.70 -4.20 -11.49
CA THR A 24 -1.87 -5.12 -12.29
C THR A 24 -1.30 -4.47 -13.55
N ASP A 25 -1.82 -3.31 -13.94
CA ASP A 25 -1.35 -2.52 -15.06
C ASP A 25 0.05 -1.95 -14.79
N VAL A 26 1.03 -2.51 -15.49
CA VAL A 26 2.43 -2.05 -15.45
C VAL A 26 2.56 -0.57 -15.80
N GLU A 27 1.80 -0.07 -16.78
CA GLU A 27 1.82 1.35 -17.16
C GLU A 27 1.38 2.26 -16.00
N LYS A 28 0.32 1.87 -15.29
CA LYS A 28 -0.17 2.60 -14.12
C LYS A 28 0.83 2.55 -12.97
N ILE A 29 1.44 1.39 -12.72
CA ILE A 29 2.49 1.21 -11.69
C ILE A 29 3.70 2.11 -11.97
N VAL A 30 4.19 2.14 -13.21
CA VAL A 30 5.30 2.99 -13.62
C VAL A 30 4.92 4.48 -13.60
N SER A 31 3.67 4.83 -13.91
CA SER A 31 3.17 6.21 -13.80
C SER A 31 3.19 6.72 -12.36
N TYR A 32 3.04 5.84 -11.37
CA TYR A 32 3.24 6.19 -9.96
C TYR A 32 4.74 6.27 -9.58
N GLY A 33 5.67 5.94 -10.47
CA GLY A 33 7.11 5.90 -10.19
C GLY A 33 7.57 4.62 -9.49
N ILE A 34 6.74 3.58 -9.46
CA ILE A 34 7.08 2.28 -8.87
C ILE A 34 7.82 1.46 -9.93
N MET A 35 9.15 1.39 -9.83
CA MET A 35 9.96 0.54 -10.71
C MET A 35 10.00 -0.93 -10.26
N PHE A 36 9.82 -1.18 -8.96
CA PHE A 36 9.88 -2.52 -8.38
C PHE A 36 8.63 -2.77 -7.54
N THR A 37 7.83 -3.75 -7.95
CA THR A 37 6.74 -4.28 -7.16
C THR A 37 7.28 -5.31 -6.15
N PRO A 38 6.69 -5.42 -4.96
CA PRO A 38 5.45 -4.80 -4.52
C PRO A 38 5.61 -3.34 -4.10
N GLY A 39 4.59 -2.53 -4.39
CA GLY A 39 4.48 -1.15 -3.97
C GLY A 39 3.12 -0.85 -3.33
N LEU A 40 3.09 0.18 -2.50
CA LEU A 40 1.91 0.66 -1.81
C LEU A 40 1.75 2.15 -2.08
N VAL A 41 0.55 2.52 -2.52
CA VAL A 41 0.15 3.90 -2.78
C VAL A 41 -1.05 4.18 -1.89
N ILE A 42 -1.04 5.33 -1.22
CA ILE A 42 -2.12 5.80 -0.34
C ILE A 42 -2.38 7.26 -0.72
N ASP A 43 -3.63 7.64 -0.96
CA ASP A 43 -4.01 9.00 -1.37
C ASP A 43 -3.18 9.52 -2.56
N GLU A 44 -3.07 8.70 -3.61
CA GLU A 44 -2.26 8.96 -4.84
C GLU A 44 -0.75 9.17 -4.58
N LYS A 45 -0.30 8.98 -3.34
CA LYS A 45 1.10 9.14 -2.93
C LYS A 45 1.76 7.78 -2.72
N VAL A 46 2.90 7.58 -3.36
CA VAL A 46 3.71 6.37 -3.13
C VAL A 46 4.32 6.42 -1.74
N VAL A 47 3.95 5.47 -0.90
CA VAL A 47 4.46 5.35 0.47
C VAL A 47 5.56 4.31 0.60
N SER A 48 5.61 3.33 -0.31
CA SER A 48 6.64 2.30 -0.33
C SER A 48 6.67 1.59 -1.69
N TYR A 49 7.87 1.18 -2.12
CA TYR A 49 8.08 0.35 -3.31
C TYR A 49 9.30 -0.55 -3.12
N GLY A 50 9.31 -1.70 -3.78
CA GLY A 50 10.40 -2.68 -3.71
C GLY A 50 10.58 -3.38 -2.35
N LYS A 51 9.67 -3.18 -1.40
CA LYS A 51 9.72 -3.78 -0.06
C LYS A 51 8.35 -4.29 0.38
N VAL A 52 8.32 -5.51 0.90
CA VAL A 52 7.13 -6.05 1.56
C VAL A 52 6.97 -5.38 2.93
N LEU A 53 5.99 -4.49 3.05
CA LEU A 53 5.64 -3.86 4.32
C LEU A 53 4.92 -4.86 5.23
N LYS A 54 5.25 -4.83 6.52
CA LYS A 54 4.50 -5.59 7.55
C LYS A 54 3.21 -4.85 7.91
N PRO A 55 2.16 -5.55 8.39
CA PRO A 55 0.89 -4.92 8.78
C PRO A 55 1.10 -3.73 9.73
N LYS A 56 1.95 -3.89 10.76
CA LYS A 56 2.28 -2.81 11.72
C LYS A 56 2.89 -1.55 11.07
N GLU A 57 3.71 -1.71 10.03
CA GLU A 57 4.28 -0.54 9.32
C GLU A 57 3.18 0.15 8.51
N ILE A 58 2.30 -0.62 7.86
CA ILE A 58 1.18 -0.10 7.08
C ILE A 58 0.20 0.65 7.99
N VAL A 59 -0.15 0.11 9.16
CA VAL A 59 -0.98 0.82 10.16
C VAL A 59 -0.37 2.17 10.52
N LYS A 60 0.95 2.23 10.70
CA LYS A 60 1.64 3.48 11.05
C LYS A 60 1.57 4.48 9.90
N ILE A 61 1.79 4.04 8.66
CA ILE A 61 1.68 4.88 7.47
C ILE A 61 0.23 5.36 7.28
N LEU A 62 -0.76 4.47 7.45
CA LEU A 62 -2.18 4.83 7.39
C LEU A 62 -2.49 5.91 8.44
N LYS A 63 -2.00 5.77 9.68
CA LYS A 63 -2.21 6.80 10.72
C LYS A 63 -1.52 8.14 10.40
N ASP A 64 -0.41 8.11 9.67
CA ASP A 64 0.39 9.29 9.31
C ASP A 64 -0.15 9.99 8.04
N ALA A 65 -0.78 9.23 7.14
CA ALA A 65 -1.61 9.75 6.06
C ALA A 65 -2.84 10.43 6.69
N ARG A 66 -2.70 11.74 6.86
CA ARG A 66 -3.62 12.65 7.55
C ARG A 66 -4.52 13.37 6.57
#